data_AF-A0A522W203-F1
#
_entry.id   AF-A0A522W203-F1
#
_cell.length_a   1.000
_cell.length_b   1.000
_cell.length_c   1.000
_cell.angle_alpha   90.00
_cell.angle_beta   90.00
_cell.angle_gamma   90.00
#
_symmetry.space_group_name_H-M   'P 1'
#
loop_
_entity.id
_entity.type
_entity.pdbx_description
1 polymer ?
#
loop_
_entity_poly.entity_id
_entity_poly.type
_entity_poly.pdbx_seq_one_letter_code
_entity_poly.pdbx_strand_id
1 'polypeptide(L)' 'IASPALTVPHPRLHERAFVLLPLTEIDPQARIPGRGSAHALLGRCTGQVIERLSP' A
#
# COMPACT_ATOMS: atom_id res chain seq x y z
N ILE A 1 14.40 5.24 5.30
CA ILE A 1 15.50 4.47 5.94
C ILE A 1 16.00 3.46 4.92
N ALA A 2 17.31 3.38 4.69
CA ALA A 2 17.92 2.42 3.78
C ALA A 2 19.19 1.83 4.41
N SER A 3 19.27 0.50 4.45
CA SER A 3 20.43 -0.28 4.86
C SER A 3 20.52 -1.55 4.00
N PRO A 4 21.62 -2.31 4.05
CA PRO A 4 21.75 -3.55 3.26
C PRO A 4 20.62 -4.56 3.49
N ALA A 5 20.03 -4.57 4.70
CA ALA A 5 18.98 -5.52 5.07
C ALA A 5 17.58 -4.89 5.20
N LEU A 6 17.45 -3.55 5.13
CA LEU A 6 16.17 -2.86 5.38
C LEU A 6 15.94 -1.71 4.41
N THR A 7 14.78 -1.70 3.77
CA THR A 7 14.31 -0.58 2.96
C THR A 7 12.93 -0.15 3.41
N VAL A 8 12.81 1.10 3.88
CA VAL A 8 11.55 1.70 4.31
C VAL A 8 11.40 3.10 3.69
N PRO A 9 10.28 3.36 2.98
CA PRO A 9 9.17 2.44 2.69
C PRO A 9 9.59 1.30 1.74
N HIS A 10 8.90 0.14 1.81
CA HIS A 10 9.20 -0.98 0.91
C HIS A 10 9.03 -0.54 -0.57
N PRO A 11 10.01 -0.79 -1.47
CA PRO A 11 10.07 -0.16 -2.79
C PRO A 11 8.81 -0.29 -3.64
N ARG A 12 8.12 -1.45 -3.54
CA ARG A 12 6.94 -1.80 -4.33
C ARG A 12 5.65 -1.87 -3.52
N LEU A 13 5.62 -1.33 -2.29
CA LEU A 13 4.38 -1.39 -1.48
C LEU A 13 3.21 -0.67 -2.19
N HIS A 14 3.55 0.44 -2.87
CA HIS A 14 2.64 1.31 -3.59
C HIS A 14 2.07 0.73 -4.89
N GLU A 15 2.44 -0.50 -5.23
CA GLU A 15 1.99 -1.24 -6.42
C GLU A 15 1.04 -2.39 -6.07
N ARG A 16 0.81 -2.66 -4.78
CA ARG A 16 0.12 -3.87 -4.30
C ARG A 16 -1.21 -3.54 -3.65
N ALA A 17 -2.31 -3.96 -4.26
CA ALA A 17 -3.66 -3.71 -3.73
C ALA A 17 -3.87 -4.34 -2.35
N PHE A 18 -3.39 -5.56 -2.12
CA PHE A 18 -3.50 -6.25 -0.82
C PHE A 18 -2.72 -5.57 0.32
N VAL A 19 -1.81 -4.64 0.01
CA VAL A 19 -1.13 -3.80 1.01
C VAL A 19 -1.90 -2.50 1.20
N LEU A 20 -2.29 -1.86 0.10
CA LEU A 20 -2.90 -0.54 0.11
C LEU A 20 -4.35 -0.55 0.60
N LEU A 21 -5.17 -1.53 0.22
CA LEU A 21 -6.57 -1.60 0.65
C LEU A 21 -6.67 -1.70 2.18
N PRO A 22 -6.05 -2.70 2.85
CA PRO A 22 -6.12 -2.78 4.31
C PRO A 22 -5.52 -1.54 5.00
N LEU A 23 -4.46 -0.96 4.44
CA LEU A 23 -3.88 0.28 4.98
C LEU A 23 -4.89 1.44 4.95
N THR A 24 -5.62 1.61 3.84
CA THR A 24 -6.63 2.67 3.71
C THR A 24 -7.88 2.43 4.55
N GLU A 25 -8.19 1.17 4.88
CA GLU A 25 -9.27 0.83 5.83
C GLU A 25 -8.90 1.24 7.26
N ILE A 26 -7.63 1.11 7.65
CA ILE A 26 -7.13 1.50 8.98
C ILE A 26 -6.90 3.01 9.07
N ASP A 27 -6.25 3.61 8.06
CA ASP A 27 -5.99 5.04 7.97
C ASP A 27 -6.36 5.57 6.57
N PRO A 28 -7.57 6.16 6.42
CA PRO A 28 -8.03 6.71 5.14
C PRO A 28 -7.17 7.86 4.60
N GLN A 29 -6.39 8.53 5.46
CA GLN A 29 -5.53 9.66 5.09
C GLN A 29 -4.06 9.25 4.95
N ALA A 30 -3.75 7.95 5.01
CA ALA A 30 -2.39 7.44 4.92
C ALA A 30 -1.65 7.97 3.68
N ARG A 31 -0.42 8.42 3.89
CA ARG A 31 0.49 8.89 2.83
C ARG A 31 1.76 8.06 2.81
N ILE A 32 2.13 7.59 1.64
CA ILE A 32 3.40 6.90 1.41
C ILE A 32 4.48 7.96 1.11
N PRO A 33 5.54 8.05 1.94
CA PRO A 33 6.63 9.01 1.72
C PRO A 33 7.19 8.94 0.29
N GLY A 34 7.25 10.08 -0.39
CA GLY A 34 7.73 10.18 -1.78
C GLY A 34 6.78 9.66 -2.86
N ARG A 35 5.58 9.14 -2.51
CA ARG A 35 4.60 8.61 -3.48
C ARG A 35 3.22 9.27 -3.39
N GLY A 36 2.82 9.76 -2.22
CA GLY A 36 1.55 10.46 -2.02
C GLY A 36 0.47 9.61 -1.33
N SER A 37 -0.80 9.91 -1.60
CA SER A 37 -1.95 9.27 -0.92
C SER A 37 -2.03 7.77 -1.22
N ALA A 38 -2.20 6.95 -0.18
CA ALA A 38 -2.44 5.52 -0.31
C ALA A 38 -3.71 5.21 -1.10
N HIS A 39 -4.78 6.01 -0.91
CA HIS A 39 -6.04 5.88 -1.65
C HIS A 39 -5.84 6.14 -3.16
N ALA A 40 -5.10 7.19 -3.52
CA ALA A 40 -4.79 7.48 -4.92
C ALA A 40 -3.92 6.38 -5.56
N LEU A 41 -2.98 5.82 -4.79
CA LEU A 41 -2.14 4.71 -5.23
C LEU A 41 -2.95 3.41 -5.41
N LEU A 42 -3.91 3.12 -4.53
CA LEU A 42 -4.80 1.97 -4.63
C LEU A 42 -5.60 2.00 -5.94
N GLY A 43 -6.10 3.17 -6.35
CA GLY A 43 -6.78 3.35 -7.63
C GLY A 43 -5.93 3.01 -8.87
N ARG A 44 -4.60 2.93 -8.74
CA ARG A 44 -3.69 2.51 -9.81
C ARG A 44 -3.42 1.00 -9.83
N CYS A 45 -3.82 0.25 -8.81
CA CYS A 45 -3.65 -1.21 -8.74
C CYS A 45 -4.78 -1.95 -9.47
N THR A 46 -5.13 -1.51 -10.68
CA THR A 46 -6.21 -2.08 -11.49
C THR A 46 -5.94 -3.55 -11.83
N GLY A 47 -6.97 -4.39 -11.75
CA GLY A 47 -6.87 -5.82 -12.11
C GLY A 47 -6.33 -6.73 -11.00
N GLN A 48 -6.02 -6.19 -9.82
CA GLN A 48 -5.66 -7.00 -8.64
C GLN A 48 -6.90 -7.28 -7.80
N VAL A 49 -7.52 -8.44 -8.01
CA VAL A 49 -8.66 -8.89 -7.21
C VAL A 49 -8.17 -9.31 -5.82
N ILE A 50 -8.85 -8.81 -4.77
CA ILE A 50 -8.57 -9.14 -3.37
C ILE A 50 -9.89 -9.41 -2.66
N GLU A 51 -9.88 -10.44 -1.81
CA GLU A 51 -11.05 -10.88 -1.06
C GLU A 51 -10.75 -10.84 0.44
N ARG A 52 -11.75 -10.47 1.23
CA ARG A 52 -11.66 -10.51 2.68
C ARG A 52 -11.93 -11.93 3.16
N LEU A 53 -11.00 -12.48 3.91
CA LEU A 53 -11.18 -13.79 4.54
C LEU A 53 -12.17 -13.68 5.70
N SER A 54 -13.11 -14.62 5.78
CA SER A 54 -13.90 -14.84 7.00
C SER A 54 -13.08 -15.61 8.04
N PRO A 55 -13.35 -15.40 9.34
CA PRO A 55 -12.71 -16.17 10.42
C PRO A 55 -12.88 -17.68 10.29
#